data_AF-A0A1V5DLC8-F1
#
_entry.id   AF-A0A1V5DLC8-F1
#
_cell.length_a   1.000
_cell.length_b   1.000
_cell.length_c   1.000
_cell.angle_alpha   90.00
_cell.angle_beta   90.00
_cell.angle_gamma   90.00
#
_symmetry.space_group_name_H-M   'P 1'
#
loop_
_entity.id
_entity.type
_entity.pdbx_description
1 polymer ?
#
loop_
_entity_poly.entity_id
_entity_poly.type
_entity_poly.pdbx_seq_one_letter_code
_entity_poly.pdbx_strand_id
1 'polypeptide(L)'
;MKIAVTSTGPSLDDPVEVRFGRCRYFLVVDPTTMETEVIQNPYIDLGGGAGIQSAQLLADKGVTAVLTGNCGPNAFRVFSSAGIKVISGISGKVRDAVERYKSGAVAGASAPSVQSHFGMGRGTGRGMGTGGGRGMGRGLMRSREAETTKVEDAPTSSSPESTGRQDEISELKEQAKALKKQMEQITARLKDLEG
;
A
#
# COMPACT_ATOMS: atom_id res chain seq x y z
N MET A 1 18.73 -6.10 20.55
CA MET A 1 18.09 -6.36 19.23
C MET A 1 17.76 -5.00 18.65
N LYS A 2 18.00 -4.73 17.36
CA LYS A 2 17.71 -3.38 16.81
C LYS A 2 16.48 -3.38 15.91
N ILE A 3 15.56 -2.46 16.15
CA ILE A 3 14.41 -2.18 15.28
C ILE A 3 14.48 -0.75 14.77
N ALA A 4 14.06 -0.49 13.54
CA ALA A 4 13.96 0.86 13.01
C ALA A 4 12.50 1.29 12.88
N VAL A 5 12.18 2.51 13.27
CA VAL A 5 10.85 3.11 13.12
C VAL A 5 10.96 4.36 12.25
N THR A 6 10.10 4.48 11.24
CA THR A 6 10.04 5.70 10.41
C THR A 6 9.34 6.81 11.18
N SER A 7 9.91 8.01 11.19
CA SER A 7 9.34 9.15 11.92
C SER A 7 9.41 10.45 11.13
N THR A 8 8.47 11.32 11.46
CA THR A 8 8.42 12.70 10.95
C THR A 8 9.38 13.63 11.68
N GLY A 9 9.82 13.25 12.89
CA GLY A 9 10.77 13.97 13.73
C GLY A 9 11.75 13.06 14.48
N PRO A 10 12.71 13.65 15.22
CA PRO A 10 13.79 12.91 15.88
C PRO A 10 13.41 12.27 17.23
N SER A 11 12.19 12.49 17.74
CA SER A 11 11.75 12.03 19.06
C SER A 11 10.90 10.76 19.00
N LEU A 12 10.88 9.99 20.09
CA LEU A 12 9.97 8.86 20.28
C LEU A 12 8.49 9.30 20.38
N ASP A 13 8.24 10.57 20.68
CA ASP A 13 6.89 11.13 20.75
C ASP A 13 6.38 11.67 19.41
N ASP A 14 7.27 11.74 18.41
CA ASP A 14 6.89 12.14 17.05
C ASP A 14 6.05 11.05 16.37
N PRO A 15 5.16 11.44 15.44
CA PRO A 15 4.34 10.48 14.74
C PRO A 15 5.15 9.68 13.72
N VAL A 16 4.77 8.42 13.58
CA VAL A 16 5.30 7.49 12.59
C VAL A 16 5.03 8.01 11.19
N GLU A 17 6.04 8.00 10.35
CA GLU A 17 5.94 8.49 8.98
C GLU A 17 5.37 7.42 8.05
N VAL A 18 4.49 7.86 7.14
CA VAL A 18 3.67 6.97 6.31
C VAL A 18 4.46 6.39 5.13
N ARG A 19 5.48 7.06 4.59
CA ARG A 19 6.20 6.67 3.37
C ARG A 19 7.65 6.30 3.66
N PHE A 20 7.91 5.03 3.92
CA PHE A 20 9.25 4.52 4.27
C PHE A 20 10.44 5.19 3.56
N GLY A 21 10.46 5.16 2.23
CA GLY A 21 11.63 5.63 1.46
C GLY A 21 11.86 7.15 1.51
N ARG A 22 10.87 7.92 1.93
CA ARG A 22 10.92 9.39 2.01
C ARG A 22 10.61 9.91 3.42
N CYS A 23 10.77 9.07 4.43
CA CYS A 23 10.70 9.53 5.80
C CYS A 23 11.84 10.54 6.06
N ARG A 24 11.64 11.42 7.03
CA ARG A 24 12.68 12.38 7.44
C ARG A 24 13.71 11.75 8.36
N TYR A 25 13.24 10.89 9.26
CA TYR A 25 14.07 10.25 10.26
C TYR A 25 13.78 8.76 10.37
N PHE A 26 14.82 7.99 10.68
CA PHE A 26 14.74 6.62 11.17
C PHE A 26 15.20 6.62 12.62
N LEU A 27 14.35 6.14 13.53
CA LEU A 27 14.73 5.91 14.91
C LEU A 27 15.08 4.44 15.07
N VAL A 28 16.37 4.15 15.27
CA VAL A 28 16.86 2.80 15.55
C VAL A 28 16.81 2.61 17.05
N VAL A 29 15.87 1.77 17.50
CA VAL A 29 15.57 1.56 18.92
C VAL A 29 15.94 0.13 19.30
N ASP A 30 16.51 -0.06 20.49
CA ASP A 30 16.53 -1.38 21.14
C ASP A 30 15.26 -1.54 22.00
N PRO A 31 14.35 -2.48 21.70
CA PRO A 31 13.09 -2.62 22.44
C PRO A 31 13.27 -3.13 23.88
N THR A 32 14.45 -3.64 24.23
CA THR A 32 14.78 -4.08 25.59
C THR A 32 15.21 -2.91 26.46
N THR A 33 16.13 -2.07 25.98
CA THR A 33 16.71 -0.95 26.75
C THR A 33 16.04 0.40 26.49
N MET A 34 15.25 0.51 25.42
CA MET A 34 14.69 1.76 24.88
C MET A 34 15.75 2.78 24.43
N GLU A 35 17.02 2.35 24.30
CA GLU A 35 18.06 3.18 23.71
C GLU A 35 17.72 3.48 22.25
N THR A 36 17.85 4.74 21.87
CA THR A 36 17.40 5.25 20.58
C THR A 36 18.52 5.99 19.88
N GLU A 37 18.87 5.55 18.68
CA GLU A 37 19.76 6.24 17.74
C GLU A 37 18.90 6.91 16.66
N VAL A 38 19.06 8.21 16.48
CA VAL A 38 18.31 8.98 15.48
C VAL A 38 19.17 9.13 14.22
N ILE A 39 18.62 8.70 13.08
CA ILE A 39 19.28 8.79 11.78
C ILE A 39 18.41 9.65 10.88
N GLN A 40 18.95 10.77 10.38
CA GLN A 40 18.29 11.57 9.36
C GLN A 40 18.42 10.88 7.99
N ASN A 41 17.35 10.86 7.20
CA ASN A 41 17.36 10.25 5.87
C ASN A 41 17.96 11.22 4.83
N PRO A 42 19.16 10.94 4.28
CA PRO A 42 19.76 11.79 3.24
C PRO A 42 19.10 11.59 1.86
N TYR A 43 18.27 10.56 1.70
CA TYR A 43 17.72 10.14 0.40
C TYR A 43 16.32 10.66 0.13
N ILE A 44 15.80 11.54 0.99
CA ILE A 44 14.42 12.07 0.91
C ILE A 44 14.14 12.76 -0.43
N ASP A 45 15.12 13.48 -0.98
CA ASP A 45 15.01 14.28 -2.19
C ASP A 45 15.39 13.52 -3.48
N LEU A 46 15.69 12.22 -3.39
CA LEU A 46 16.01 11.45 -4.58
C LEU A 46 14.79 11.32 -5.51
N GLY A 47 14.99 11.65 -6.80
CA GLY A 47 13.99 11.50 -7.86
C GLY A 47 13.53 10.05 -8.07
N GLY A 48 14.37 9.08 -7.71
CA GLY A 48 14.07 7.65 -7.74
C GLY A 48 14.99 6.86 -6.81
N GLY A 49 14.56 5.66 -6.39
CA GLY A 49 15.41 4.75 -5.60
C GLY A 49 15.55 5.09 -4.11
N ALA A 50 14.90 6.14 -3.60
CA ALA A 50 14.98 6.55 -2.19
C ALA A 50 14.72 5.40 -1.19
N GLY A 51 13.73 4.55 -1.48
CA GLY A 51 13.43 3.37 -0.67
C GLY A 51 14.50 2.29 -0.70
N ILE A 52 15.23 2.12 -1.81
CA ILE A 52 16.33 1.14 -1.90
C ILE A 52 17.50 1.62 -1.04
N GLN A 53 17.92 2.87 -1.23
CA GLN A 53 19.03 3.47 -0.49
C GLN A 53 18.74 3.53 1.01
N SER A 54 17.50 3.89 1.38
CA SER A 54 17.06 3.91 2.78
C SER A 54 17.05 2.52 3.41
N ALA A 55 16.59 1.50 2.67
CA ALA A 55 16.59 0.12 3.16
C ALA A 55 18.01 -0.42 3.34
N GLN A 56 18.93 -0.09 2.42
CA GLN A 56 20.34 -0.45 2.51
C GLN A 56 20.99 0.18 3.75
N LEU A 57 20.76 1.48 3.98
CA LEU A 57 21.25 2.19 5.17
C LEU A 57 20.84 1.50 6.48
N LEU A 58 19.59 1.06 6.57
CA LEU A 58 19.10 0.34 7.76
C LEU A 58 19.65 -1.08 7.87
N ALA A 59 19.89 -1.76 6.73
CA ALA A 59 20.53 -3.06 6.72
C ALA A 59 21.98 -2.97 7.23
N ASP A 60 22.72 -1.95 6.80
CA ASP A 60 24.10 -1.70 7.25
C ASP A 60 24.17 -1.38 8.75
N LYS A 61 23.09 -0.82 9.32
CA LYS A 61 22.95 -0.58 10.77
C LYS A 61 22.64 -1.84 11.59
N GLY A 62 22.45 -2.99 10.94
CA GLY A 62 22.15 -4.27 11.60
C GLY A 62 20.76 -4.32 12.20
N VAL A 63 19.81 -3.62 11.60
CA VAL A 63 18.40 -3.63 12.04
C VAL A 63 17.76 -4.96 11.68
N THR A 64 16.97 -5.52 12.59
CA THR A 64 16.31 -6.83 12.45
C THR A 64 14.83 -6.72 12.07
N ALA A 65 14.20 -5.59 12.37
CA ALA A 65 12.84 -5.28 11.96
C ALA A 65 12.64 -3.79 11.68
N VAL A 66 11.77 -3.46 10.72
CA VAL A 66 11.42 -2.09 10.36
C VAL A 66 9.92 -1.88 10.52
N LEU A 67 9.54 -0.88 11.30
CA LEU A 67 8.17 -0.44 11.52
C LEU A 67 7.92 0.82 10.70
N THR A 68 6.91 0.78 9.85
CA THR A 68 6.56 1.91 8.99
C THR A 68 5.07 1.93 8.67
N GLY A 69 4.57 3.07 8.20
CA GLY A 69 3.22 3.14 7.65
C GLY A 69 3.13 2.31 6.37
N ASN A 70 3.89 2.67 5.34
CA ASN A 70 3.89 1.98 4.06
C ASN A 70 5.29 1.59 3.59
N CYS A 71 5.41 0.36 3.10
CA CYS A 71 6.62 -0.15 2.48
C CYS A 71 6.36 -0.52 1.02
N GLY A 72 7.11 0.12 0.12
CA GLY A 72 7.06 -0.16 -1.31
C GLY A 72 7.81 -1.44 -1.70
N PRO A 73 7.52 -1.99 -2.89
CA PRO A 73 8.09 -3.26 -3.38
C PRO A 73 9.62 -3.24 -3.44
N ASN A 74 10.21 -2.11 -3.80
CA ASN A 74 11.65 -1.96 -3.92
C ASN A 74 12.36 -2.04 -2.57
N ALA A 75 11.83 -1.35 -1.56
CA ALA A 75 12.37 -1.41 -0.19
C ALA A 75 12.14 -2.80 0.43
N PHE A 76 10.94 -3.35 0.24
CA PHE A 76 10.60 -4.68 0.73
C PHE A 76 11.56 -5.75 0.21
N ARG A 77 11.92 -5.71 -1.08
CA ARG A 77 12.92 -6.63 -1.67
C ARG A 77 14.27 -6.54 -0.97
N VAL A 78 14.78 -5.33 -0.71
CA VAL A 78 16.05 -5.14 0.01
C VAL A 78 15.97 -5.74 1.41
N PHE A 79 14.88 -5.46 2.14
CA PHE A 79 14.67 -6.01 3.46
C PHE A 79 14.57 -7.53 3.47
N SER A 80 13.83 -8.12 2.53
CA SER A 80 13.73 -9.58 2.39
C SER A 80 15.09 -10.22 2.12
N SER A 81 15.90 -9.64 1.23
CA SER A 81 17.25 -10.12 0.93
C SER A 81 18.20 -10.00 2.13
N ALA A 82 18.01 -9.00 2.99
CA ALA A 82 18.78 -8.81 4.21
C ALA A 82 18.23 -9.61 5.42
N GLY A 83 17.14 -10.37 5.26
CA GLY A 83 16.49 -11.09 6.37
C GLY A 83 15.80 -10.18 7.40
N ILE A 84 15.49 -8.93 7.02
CA ILE A 84 14.90 -7.92 7.88
C ILE A 84 13.38 -8.00 7.78
N LYS A 85 12.71 -8.09 8.94
CA LYS A 85 11.24 -8.15 9.00
C LYS A 85 10.65 -6.78 8.78
N VAL A 86 9.76 -6.65 7.80
CA VAL A 86 9.01 -5.39 7.57
C VAL A 86 7.68 -5.50 8.28
N ILE A 87 7.28 -4.45 9.00
CA ILE A 87 5.96 -4.30 9.61
C ILE A 87 5.37 -3.01 9.08
N SER A 88 4.36 -3.15 8.23
CA SER A 88 3.62 -2.04 7.64
C SER A 88 2.28 -1.82 8.34
N GLY A 89 1.62 -0.70 8.04
CA GLY A 89 0.33 -0.32 8.64
C GLY A 89 0.47 0.31 10.02
N ILE A 90 1.69 0.69 10.43
CA ILE A 90 1.93 1.33 11.71
C ILE A 90 1.56 2.81 11.63
N SER A 91 0.80 3.26 12.62
CA SER A 91 0.39 4.65 12.80
C SER A 91 0.36 5.01 14.29
N GLY A 92 0.37 6.31 14.58
CA GLY A 92 0.48 6.85 15.93
C GLY A 92 1.90 7.30 16.26
N LYS A 93 2.26 7.32 17.54
CA LYS A 93 3.59 7.73 18.00
C LYS A 93 4.61 6.60 17.82
N VAL A 94 5.88 6.97 17.66
CA VAL A 94 6.98 5.99 17.58
C VAL A 94 7.06 5.12 18.83
N ARG A 95 6.90 5.71 20.03
CA ARG A 95 6.88 4.99 21.29
C ARG A 95 5.84 3.86 21.29
N ASP A 96 4.60 4.19 20.91
CA ASP A 96 3.50 3.21 20.87
C ASP A 96 3.80 2.08 19.87
N ALA A 97 4.43 2.40 18.74
CA ALA A 97 4.85 1.41 17.76
C ALA A 97 5.88 0.42 18.32
N VAL A 98 6.88 0.92 19.05
CA VAL A 98 7.90 0.10 19.74
C VAL A 98 7.25 -0.77 20.81
N GLU A 99 6.32 -0.24 21.59
CA GLU A 99 5.60 -0.99 22.62
C GLU A 99 4.73 -2.10 22.04
N ARG A 100 4.01 -1.83 20.94
CA ARG A 100 3.24 -2.84 20.22
C ARG A 100 4.12 -3.94 19.62
N TYR A 101 5.33 -3.59 19.18
CA TYR A 101 6.32 -4.57 18.74
C TYR A 101 6.77 -5.47 19.89
N LYS A 102 7.08 -4.87 21.03
CA LYS A 102 7.52 -5.57 22.23
C LYS A 102 6.46 -6.53 22.78
N SER A 103 5.18 -6.14 22.72
CA SER A 103 4.06 -6.98 23.17
C SER A 103 3.67 -8.08 22.17
N GLY A 104 4.27 -8.12 20.98
CA GLY A 104 3.93 -9.05 19.92
C GLY A 104 2.58 -8.77 19.24
N ALA A 105 1.99 -7.60 19.48
CA ALA A 105 0.69 -7.21 18.91
C ALA A 105 0.76 -6.85 17.41
N VAL A 106 1.96 -6.77 16.84
CA VAL A 106 2.17 -6.49 15.40
C VAL A 106 2.80 -7.69 14.71
N ALA A 107 2.11 -8.20 13.70
CA ALA A 107 2.61 -9.28 12.86
C ALA A 107 3.50 -8.72 11.73
N GLY A 108 4.55 -9.47 11.37
CA GLY A 108 5.38 -9.17 10.20
C GLY A 108 4.55 -9.13 8.91
N ALA A 109 4.86 -8.19 8.02
CA ALA A 109 4.29 -8.13 6.69
C ALA A 109 4.97 -9.17 5.78
N SER A 110 4.18 -10.08 5.21
CA SER A 110 4.65 -11.07 4.23
C SER A 110 4.68 -10.53 2.80
N ALA A 111 4.16 -9.31 2.57
CA ALA A 111 4.04 -8.66 1.27
C ALA A 111 4.17 -7.13 1.41
N PRO A 112 4.56 -6.39 0.35
CA PRO A 112 4.60 -4.92 0.37
C PRO A 112 3.20 -4.33 0.54
N SER A 113 3.09 -3.21 1.26
CA SER A 113 1.79 -2.61 1.59
C SER A 113 1.27 -1.63 0.54
N VAL A 114 2.10 -1.24 -0.42
CA VAL A 114 1.68 -0.42 -1.57
C VAL A 114 1.96 -1.14 -2.88
N GLN A 115 0.99 -1.06 -3.78
CA GLN A 115 1.05 -1.69 -5.10
C GLN A 115 2.20 -1.10 -5.92
N SER A 116 2.99 -1.97 -6.55
CA SER A 116 4.06 -1.57 -7.47
C SER A 116 3.47 -0.82 -8.66
N HIS A 117 3.46 0.51 -8.64
CA HIS A 117 3.23 1.28 -9.86
C HIS A 117 4.52 1.30 -10.69
N PHE A 118 4.90 0.12 -11.18
CA PHE A 118 5.88 -0.01 -12.24
C PHE A 118 5.25 0.63 -13.48
N GLY A 119 5.95 1.58 -14.11
CA GLY A 119 5.41 2.38 -15.20
C GLY A 119 4.78 1.52 -16.30
N MET A 120 3.45 1.45 -16.31
CA MET A 120 2.70 1.00 -17.47
C MET A 120 2.55 2.21 -18.40
N GLY A 121 3.67 2.63 -18.97
CA GLY A 121 3.67 3.28 -20.26
C GLY A 121 3.17 2.26 -21.28
N ARG A 122 1.84 2.06 -21.34
CA ARG A 122 1.20 1.36 -22.46
C ARG A 122 1.10 2.38 -23.59
N GLY A 123 2.26 2.68 -24.16
CA GLY A 123 2.38 3.25 -25.49
C GLY A 123 1.74 2.29 -26.47
N THR A 124 0.43 2.44 -26.65
CA THR A 124 -0.25 1.97 -27.84
C THR A 124 -0.25 3.16 -28.77
N GLY A 125 0.84 3.29 -29.53
CA GLY A 125 0.84 4.15 -30.69
C GLY A 125 -0.32 3.76 -31.58
N ARG A 126 -1.29 4.67 -31.71
CA ARG A 126 -2.13 4.75 -32.88
C ARG A 126 -2.33 6.21 -33.17
N GLY A 127 -1.43 6.73 -33.99
CA GLY A 127 -1.62 8.03 -34.62
C GLY A 127 -2.98 8.05 -35.30
N MET A 128 -3.73 9.11 -35.03
CA MET A 128 -4.73 9.62 -35.95
C MET A 128 -4.87 11.12 -35.65
N GLY A 129 -3.89 11.88 -36.11
CA GLY A 129 -4.09 13.29 -36.38
C GLY A 129 -5.09 13.39 -37.52
N THR A 130 -6.35 13.63 -37.20
CA THR A 130 -7.33 14.17 -38.15
C THR A 130 -7.72 15.54 -37.64
N GLY A 131 -6.96 16.53 -38.11
CA GLY A 131 -7.45 17.89 -38.20
C GLY A 131 -8.61 17.98 -39.18
N GLY A 132 -9.44 19.00 -38.96
CA GLY A 132 -10.66 19.30 -39.72
C GLY A 132 -11.84 19.26 -38.75
N GLY A 133 -12.44 20.37 -38.30
CA GLY A 133 -12.57 21.68 -38.90
C GLY A 133 -14.06 22.03 -38.86
N ARG A 134 -14.40 23.31 -38.58
CA ARG A 134 -15.73 23.94 -38.78
C ARG A 134 -16.85 23.34 -37.92
N GLY A 135 -17.52 24.07 -37.02
CA GLY A 135 -18.14 25.37 -37.19
C GLY A 135 -19.61 25.27 -36.72
N MET A 136 -20.21 26.42 -36.37
CA MET A 136 -21.64 26.65 -36.07
C MET A 136 -22.12 26.11 -34.70
N GLY A 137 -22.59 26.91 -33.74
CA GLY A 137 -23.30 28.19 -33.86
C GLY A 137 -24.78 27.95 -34.16
N ARG A 138 -25.58 27.76 -33.12
CA ARG A 138 -27.07 27.88 -33.01
C ARG A 138 -27.44 27.39 -31.59
N GLY A 139 -28.03 28.14 -30.68
CA GLY A 139 -29.05 29.17 -30.83
C GLY A 139 -30.44 28.52 -30.76
N LEU A 140 -31.29 29.02 -29.85
CA LEU A 140 -32.72 28.69 -29.57
C LEU A 140 -32.97 27.44 -28.69
N MET A 141 -33.93 27.36 -27.76
CA MET A 141 -35.02 28.22 -27.24
C MET A 141 -35.66 27.39 -26.09
N ARG A 142 -35.72 27.86 -24.82
CA ARG A 142 -36.80 28.64 -24.16
C ARG A 142 -38.09 27.86 -23.85
N SER A 143 -38.31 27.62 -22.55
CA SER A 143 -39.60 27.52 -21.81
C SER A 143 -39.26 27.01 -20.39
N ARG A 144 -39.32 27.78 -19.28
CA ARG A 144 -40.50 28.41 -18.62
C ARG A 144 -41.63 27.38 -18.57
N GLU A 145 -42.27 27.01 -17.47
CA GLU A 145 -42.80 27.77 -16.32
C GLU A 145 -43.18 26.76 -15.19
N ALA A 146 -43.26 27.28 -13.95
CA ALA A 146 -44.19 27.01 -12.82
C ALA A 146 -44.86 25.60 -12.67
N GLU A 147 -45.17 25.02 -11.50
CA GLU A 147 -45.70 25.56 -10.25
C GLU A 147 -45.85 24.41 -9.21
N THR A 148 -45.65 24.72 -7.93
CA THR A 148 -46.30 24.23 -6.67
C THR A 148 -46.68 22.76 -6.37
N THR A 149 -46.57 22.51 -5.05
CA THR A 149 -47.38 21.65 -4.13
C THR A 149 -47.02 20.16 -3.93
N LYS A 150 -46.30 19.92 -2.82
CA LYS A 150 -46.70 19.12 -1.64
C LYS A 150 -47.44 17.80 -1.89
N VAL A 151 -46.87 16.68 -1.47
CA VAL A 151 -47.37 15.80 -0.38
C VAL A 151 -46.38 14.66 -0.11
N GLU A 152 -46.13 14.42 1.18
CA GLU A 152 -45.62 13.17 1.73
C GLU A 152 -46.65 12.06 1.51
N ASP A 153 -46.23 10.86 1.11
CA ASP A 153 -46.59 9.62 1.81
C ASP A 153 -45.73 8.44 1.30
N ALA A 154 -45.22 7.67 2.25
CA ALA A 154 -44.71 6.30 2.04
C ALA A 154 -45.94 5.35 1.89
N PRO A 155 -45.85 4.05 1.49
CA PRO A 155 -44.78 3.09 1.81
C PRO A 155 -44.48 2.10 0.66
N THR A 156 -43.85 0.96 0.99
CA THR A 156 -43.54 -0.25 0.19
C THR A 156 -42.25 -0.21 -0.65
N SER A 157 -41.14 -0.76 -0.16
CA SER A 157 -40.75 -2.19 -0.07
C SER A 157 -40.30 -2.81 -1.40
N SER A 158 -38.99 -2.89 -1.61
CA SER A 158 -38.28 -4.09 -2.13
C SER A 158 -36.79 -3.78 -2.29
N SER A 159 -35.98 -4.34 -1.40
CA SER A 159 -34.53 -4.41 -1.53
C SER A 159 -34.13 -5.36 -2.65
N PRO A 160 -33.15 -5.01 -3.49
CA PRO A 160 -32.32 -5.99 -4.18
C PRO A 160 -30.85 -5.75 -3.81
N GLU A 161 -30.42 -6.27 -2.66
CA GLU A 161 -29.03 -6.15 -2.16
C GLU A 161 -28.27 -7.49 -2.14
N SER A 162 -28.79 -8.50 -2.83
CA SER A 162 -28.28 -9.89 -2.74
C SER A 162 -27.60 -10.43 -4.00
N THR A 163 -27.62 -9.74 -5.14
CA THR A 163 -27.00 -10.25 -6.38
C THR A 163 -25.49 -10.03 -6.42
N GLY A 164 -25.00 -8.81 -6.14
CA GLY A 164 -23.56 -8.51 -6.21
C GLY A 164 -22.69 -9.29 -5.22
N ARG A 165 -23.23 -9.59 -4.02
CA ARG A 165 -22.53 -10.41 -3.02
C ARG A 165 -22.41 -11.88 -3.46
N GLN A 166 -23.40 -12.40 -4.18
CA GLN A 166 -23.37 -13.78 -4.67
C GLN A 166 -22.39 -13.94 -5.84
N ASP A 167 -22.36 -12.96 -6.74
CA ASP A 167 -21.41 -12.93 -7.86
C ASP A 167 -19.97 -12.88 -7.33
N GLU A 168 -19.69 -11.99 -6.37
CA GLU A 168 -18.37 -11.86 -5.75
C GLU A 168 -17.93 -13.14 -4.99
N ILE A 169 -18.85 -13.80 -4.29
CA ILE A 169 -18.57 -15.10 -3.65
C ILE A 169 -18.25 -16.18 -4.68
N SER A 170 -18.92 -16.16 -5.84
CA SER A 170 -18.67 -17.15 -6.90
C SER A 170 -17.30 -16.95 -7.56
N GLU A 171 -16.91 -15.70 -7.80
CA GLU A 171 -15.61 -15.35 -8.35
C GLU A 171 -14.47 -15.72 -7.39
N LEU A 172 -14.62 -15.39 -6.10
CA LEU A 172 -13.63 -15.73 -5.08
C LEU A 172 -13.48 -17.26 -4.92
N LYS A 173 -14.56 -18.02 -5.05
CA LYS A 173 -14.50 -19.49 -5.04
C LYS A 173 -13.76 -20.07 -6.25
N GLU A 174 -14.00 -19.53 -7.45
CA GLU A 174 -13.26 -19.95 -8.65
C GLU A 174 -11.77 -19.57 -8.56
N GLN A 175 -11.45 -18.38 -8.06
CA GLN A 175 -10.07 -17.98 -7.79
C GLN A 175 -9.38 -18.93 -6.78
N ALA A 176 -10.06 -19.29 -5.69
CA ALA A 176 -9.52 -20.23 -4.70
C ALA A 176 -9.26 -21.62 -5.30
N LYS A 177 -10.15 -22.10 -6.18
CA LYS A 177 -10.01 -23.38 -6.88
C LYS A 177 -8.84 -23.36 -7.87
N ALA A 178 -8.66 -22.27 -8.60
CA ALA A 178 -7.53 -22.09 -9.51
C ALA A 178 -6.19 -22.09 -8.76
N LEU A 179 -6.10 -21.35 -7.65
CA LEU A 179 -4.91 -21.31 -6.80
C LEU A 179 -4.58 -22.69 -6.21
N LYS A 180 -5.60 -23.44 -5.77
CA LYS A 180 -5.41 -24.82 -5.29
C LYS A 180 -4.82 -25.72 -6.36
N LYS A 181 -5.30 -25.62 -7.60
CA LYS A 181 -4.77 -26.39 -8.74
C LYS A 181 -3.31 -26.01 -9.05
N GLN A 182 -2.95 -24.73 -8.96
CA GLN A 182 -1.57 -24.28 -9.12
C GLN A 182 -0.67 -24.82 -8.00
N MET A 183 -1.15 -24.82 -6.75
CA MET A 183 -0.41 -25.42 -5.63
C MET A 183 -0.16 -26.90 -5.85
N GLU A 184 -1.16 -27.66 -6.30
CA GLU A 184 -1.00 -29.09 -6.62
C GLU A 184 0.04 -29.32 -7.74
N GLN A 185 0.06 -28.48 -8.77
CA GLN A 185 1.06 -28.55 -9.84
C GLN A 185 2.48 -28.23 -9.36
N ILE A 186 2.64 -27.26 -8.47
CA ILE A 186 3.93 -26.91 -7.87
C ILE A 186 4.41 -28.04 -6.97
N THR A 187 3.53 -28.59 -6.13
CA THR A 187 3.86 -29.73 -5.25
C THR A 187 4.23 -30.98 -6.04
N ALA A 188 3.53 -31.27 -7.14
CA ALA A 188 3.89 -32.38 -8.04
C ALA A 188 5.29 -32.19 -8.64
N ARG A 189 5.60 -30.96 -9.11
CA ARG A 189 6.94 -30.64 -9.62
C ARG A 189 8.04 -30.69 -8.57
N LEU A 190 7.74 -30.28 -7.33
CA LEU A 190 8.68 -30.42 -6.21
C LEU A 190 9.00 -31.89 -5.98
N LYS A 191 7.98 -32.75 -5.93
CA LYS A 191 8.16 -34.20 -5.74
C LYS A 191 8.95 -34.86 -6.87
N ASP A 192 8.77 -34.42 -8.12
CA ASP A 192 9.55 -34.91 -9.27
C ASP A 192 11.04 -34.47 -9.20
N LEU A 193 11.33 -33.33 -8.57
CA LEU A 193 12.69 -32.80 -8.42
C LEU A 193 13.39 -33.29 -7.14
N GLU A 194 12.61 -33.67 -6.12
CA GLU A 194 13.10 -34.26 -4.85
C GLU A 194 13.30 -35.79 -4.94
N GLY A 195 13.15 -36.38 -6.13
CA GLY A 195 13.43 -37.79 -6.42
C GLY A 195 14.88 -38.19 -6.19
#